data_AF-A0A9D6HN31-F1
#
_entry.id   AF-A0A9D6HN31-F1
#
_cell.length_a   1.000
_cell.length_b   1.000
_cell.length_c   1.000
_cell.angle_alpha   90.00
_cell.angle_beta   90.00
_cell.angle_gamma   90.00
#
_symmetry.space_group_name_H-M   'P 1'
#
loop_
_entity.id
_entity.type
_entity.pdbx_description
1 polymer ?
#
loop_
_entity_poly.entity_id
_entity_poly.type
_entity_poly.pdbx_seq_one_letter_code
_entity_poly.pdbx_strand_id
1 'polypeptide(L)'
;YLKVGTTALVLDMIEDGFFDRDYSLQSPVQAIRDISHDPGLRETIKLKDGRTITALQMQLEYLEYATRYVDSISPDPATKDVLARWTDVLTKLESDPMQLARELDWVIKKAWIDKFMDRQRLSWRDPKVSLLDLQYHDIRPDKGVYYRLLANDQVDRVTDDETIERAKHEPPQTTRARLRGEFIRQANLKGKDYRVDWVYLKLNDPERETILCKDPFQSHDERVERLIRSF
;
A
#
# COMPACT_ATOMS: atom_id res chain seq x y z
N TYR A 1 -1.73 -1.60 3.57
CA TYR A 1 -2.28 -2.96 3.39
C TYR A 1 -3.42 -2.95 2.38
N LEU A 2 -4.62 -2.47 2.74
CA LEU A 2 -5.81 -2.47 1.87
C LEU A 2 -5.56 -1.91 0.47
N LYS A 3 -4.97 -0.71 0.35
CA LYS A 3 -4.64 -0.09 -0.95
C LYS A 3 -3.97 -1.05 -1.95
N VAL A 4 -3.00 -1.84 -1.49
CA VAL A 4 -2.24 -2.75 -2.35
C VAL A 4 -3.01 -4.04 -2.55
N GLY A 5 -3.57 -4.61 -1.48
CA GLY A 5 -4.29 -5.88 -1.53
C GLY A 5 -5.55 -5.84 -2.40
N THR A 6 -6.39 -4.81 -2.24
CA THR A 6 -7.62 -4.67 -3.05
C THR A 6 -7.29 -4.42 -4.52
N THR A 7 -6.21 -3.68 -4.80
CA THR A 7 -5.75 -3.47 -6.18
C THR A 7 -5.23 -4.76 -6.80
N ALA A 8 -4.45 -5.57 -6.07
CA ALA A 8 -3.99 -6.87 -6.54
C ALA A 8 -5.17 -7.79 -6.89
N LEU A 9 -6.16 -7.90 -6.00
CA LEU A 9 -7.39 -8.66 -6.26
C LEU A 9 -8.14 -8.18 -7.51
N VAL A 10 -8.23 -6.86 -7.74
CA VAL A 10 -8.86 -6.32 -8.94
C VAL A 10 -8.04 -6.65 -10.20
N LEU A 11 -6.71 -6.65 -10.12
CA LEU A 11 -5.86 -7.05 -11.24
C LEU A 11 -6.04 -8.53 -11.57
N ASP A 12 -6.05 -9.42 -10.57
CA ASP A 12 -6.27 -10.86 -10.76
C ASP A 12 -7.63 -11.11 -11.46
N MET A 13 -8.69 -10.41 -11.02
CA MET A 13 -10.01 -10.46 -11.67
C MET A 13 -9.99 -9.96 -13.12
N ILE A 14 -9.19 -8.94 -13.45
CA ILE A 14 -9.05 -8.43 -14.82
C ILE A 14 -8.31 -9.46 -15.68
N GLU A 15 -7.23 -10.06 -15.17
CA GLU A 15 -6.43 -11.06 -15.88
C GLU A 15 -7.26 -12.31 -16.22
N ASP A 16 -8.17 -12.71 -15.34
CA ASP A 16 -9.09 -13.83 -15.56
C ASP A 16 -10.37 -13.43 -16.33
N GLY A 17 -10.55 -12.15 -16.67
CA GLY A 17 -11.73 -11.66 -17.38
C GLY A 17 -13.03 -11.80 -16.59
N PHE A 18 -12.96 -11.66 -15.26
CA PHE A 18 -14.08 -11.92 -14.34
C PHE A 18 -15.18 -10.84 -14.34
N PHE A 19 -14.88 -9.65 -14.86
CA PHE A 19 -15.83 -8.54 -14.94
C PHE A 19 -16.76 -8.69 -16.16
N ASP A 20 -18.07 -8.64 -15.91
CA ASP A 20 -19.12 -8.62 -16.95
C ASP A 20 -19.77 -7.23 -17.13
N ARG A 21 -19.36 -6.23 -16.34
CA ARG A 21 -19.85 -4.84 -16.41
C ARG A 21 -18.72 -3.84 -16.63
N ASP A 22 -19.04 -2.76 -17.36
CA ASP A 22 -18.14 -1.62 -17.55
C ASP A 22 -18.41 -0.52 -16.51
N TYR A 23 -17.37 -0.13 -15.78
CA TYR A 23 -17.39 0.95 -14.79
C TYR A 23 -16.69 2.23 -15.30
N SER A 24 -16.47 2.34 -16.60
CA SER A 24 -15.87 3.52 -17.24
C SER A 24 -16.59 4.80 -16.84
N LEU A 25 -15.86 5.70 -16.19
CA LEU A 25 -16.35 7.02 -15.80
C LEU A 25 -16.54 7.92 -17.04
N GLN A 26 -17.58 8.76 -17.02
CA GLN A 26 -17.80 9.76 -18.06
C GLN A 26 -16.68 10.82 -18.06
N SER A 27 -16.19 11.22 -16.89
CA SER A 27 -15.12 12.21 -16.73
C SER A 27 -14.22 11.87 -15.54
N PRO A 28 -13.23 10.97 -15.71
CA PRO A 28 -12.40 10.48 -14.60
C PRO A 28 -11.68 11.57 -13.79
N VAL A 29 -11.18 12.61 -14.46
CA VAL A 29 -10.43 13.73 -13.81
C VAL A 29 -11.35 14.63 -12.99
N GLN A 30 -12.63 14.75 -13.37
CA GLN A 30 -13.60 15.50 -12.57
C GLN A 30 -14.06 14.65 -11.38
N ALA A 31 -14.40 13.38 -11.64
CA ALA A 31 -14.81 12.43 -10.61
C ALA A 31 -13.82 12.33 -9.45
N ILE A 32 -12.51 12.24 -9.71
CA ILE A 32 -11.50 12.18 -8.62
C ILE A 32 -11.55 13.42 -7.72
N ARG A 33 -11.84 14.61 -8.26
CA ARG A 33 -11.96 15.84 -7.47
C ARG A 33 -13.25 15.82 -6.69
N ASP A 34 -14.37 15.49 -7.32
CA ASP A 34 -15.69 15.46 -6.68
C ASP A 34 -15.69 14.50 -5.49
N ILE A 35 -15.17 13.28 -5.69
CA ILE A 35 -15.02 12.27 -4.63
C ILE A 35 -14.10 12.78 -3.52
N SER A 36 -12.98 13.42 -3.85
CA SER A 36 -12.02 13.88 -2.83
C SER A 36 -12.55 15.04 -1.97
N HIS A 37 -13.46 15.87 -2.49
CA HIS A 37 -14.01 17.01 -1.76
C HIS A 37 -15.22 16.63 -0.91
N ASP A 38 -15.77 15.42 -1.06
CA ASP A 38 -16.87 14.92 -0.26
C ASP A 38 -16.42 13.84 0.74
N PRO A 39 -15.97 14.23 1.94
CA PRO A 39 -15.67 13.27 3.01
C PRO A 39 -16.94 12.59 3.56
N GLY A 40 -18.14 13.00 3.14
CA GLY A 40 -19.42 12.40 3.51
C GLY A 40 -19.80 11.18 2.66
N LEU A 41 -19.08 10.90 1.56
CA LEU A 41 -19.25 9.73 0.69
C LEU A 41 -20.61 9.62 -0.01
N ARG A 42 -21.25 10.76 -0.28
CA ARG A 42 -22.59 10.89 -0.89
C ARG A 42 -22.55 11.44 -2.31
N GLU A 43 -21.47 12.08 -2.72
CA GLU A 43 -21.32 12.66 -4.04
C GLU A 43 -21.39 11.56 -5.11
N THR A 44 -22.19 11.84 -6.14
CA THR A 44 -22.44 10.88 -7.21
C THR A 44 -21.63 11.22 -8.46
N ILE A 45 -21.06 10.21 -9.09
CA ILE A 45 -20.30 10.32 -10.34
C ILE A 45 -21.05 9.62 -11.47
N LYS A 46 -20.86 10.13 -12.69
CA LYS A 46 -21.50 9.58 -13.91
C LYS A 46 -20.61 8.57 -14.61
N LEU A 47 -21.21 7.45 -14.98
CA LEU A 47 -20.61 6.42 -15.83
C LEU A 47 -20.91 6.71 -17.32
N LYS A 48 -20.14 6.12 -18.24
CA LYS A 48 -20.33 6.28 -19.69
C LYS A 48 -21.66 5.70 -20.18
N ASP A 49 -22.20 4.70 -19.49
CA ASP A 49 -23.49 4.07 -19.80
C ASP A 49 -24.70 4.90 -19.30
N GLY A 50 -24.45 6.06 -18.70
CA GLY A 50 -25.48 6.97 -18.20
C GLY A 50 -25.90 6.71 -16.75
N ARG A 51 -25.46 5.62 -16.11
CA ARG A 51 -25.67 5.39 -14.68
C ARG A 51 -24.98 6.48 -13.85
N THR A 52 -25.54 6.71 -12.67
CA THR A 52 -25.00 7.61 -11.66
C THR A 52 -24.86 6.81 -10.36
N ILE A 53 -23.69 6.87 -9.74
CA ILE A 53 -23.33 6.02 -8.59
C ILE A 53 -22.44 6.82 -7.63
N THR A 54 -22.49 6.56 -6.33
CA THR A 54 -21.49 7.12 -5.40
C THR A 54 -20.17 6.36 -5.47
N ALA A 55 -19.07 6.97 -5.00
CA ALA A 55 -17.79 6.25 -4.89
C ALA A 55 -17.89 5.02 -3.99
N LEU A 56 -18.66 5.13 -2.89
CA LEU A 56 -18.88 4.02 -1.96
C LEU A 56 -19.67 2.88 -2.60
N GLN A 57 -20.75 3.20 -3.32
CA GLN A 57 -21.53 2.18 -4.06
C GLN A 57 -20.67 1.48 -5.11
N MET A 58 -19.82 2.22 -5.84
CA MET A 58 -18.88 1.60 -6.79
C MET A 58 -17.93 0.63 -6.08
N GLN A 59 -17.36 1.02 -4.93
CA GLN A 59 -16.50 0.13 -4.14
C GLN A 59 -17.24 -1.12 -3.64
N LEU A 60 -18.51 -1.00 -3.24
CA LEU A 60 -19.34 -2.15 -2.86
C LEU A 60 -19.59 -3.11 -4.03
N GLU A 61 -19.83 -2.59 -5.25
CA GLU A 61 -19.95 -3.44 -6.44
C GLU A 61 -18.62 -4.17 -6.74
N TYR A 62 -17.48 -3.49 -6.64
CA TYR A 62 -16.15 -4.14 -6.76
C TYR A 62 -15.91 -5.20 -5.68
N LEU A 63 -16.38 -4.96 -4.45
CA LEU A 63 -16.30 -5.94 -3.36
C LEU A 63 -17.15 -7.18 -3.65
N GLU A 64 -18.34 -7.02 -4.26
CA GLU A 64 -19.18 -8.14 -4.68
C GLU A 64 -18.48 -9.03 -5.71
N TYR A 65 -17.84 -8.42 -6.73
CA TYR A 65 -16.99 -9.17 -7.67
C TYR A 65 -15.84 -9.86 -6.96
N ALA A 66 -15.11 -9.16 -6.10
CA ALA A 66 -13.98 -9.73 -5.38
C ALA A 66 -14.39 -10.92 -4.50
N THR A 67 -15.55 -10.83 -3.84
CA THR A 67 -16.10 -11.91 -3.02
C THR A 67 -16.38 -13.15 -3.88
N ARG A 68 -17.13 -12.97 -4.97
CA ARG A 68 -17.44 -14.06 -5.92
C ARG A 68 -16.18 -14.66 -6.54
N TYR A 69 -15.19 -13.84 -6.87
CA TYR A 69 -13.93 -14.28 -7.44
C TYR A 69 -13.14 -15.14 -6.44
N VAL A 70 -12.97 -14.63 -5.22
CA VAL A 70 -12.27 -15.33 -4.13
C VAL A 70 -12.94 -16.67 -3.79
N ASP A 71 -14.27 -16.74 -3.83
CA ASP A 71 -15.03 -17.99 -3.65
C ASP A 71 -14.84 -19.01 -4.79
N SER A 72 -14.44 -18.55 -5.98
CA SER A 72 -14.21 -19.40 -7.15
C SER A 72 -12.81 -19.99 -7.24
N ILE A 73 -11.88 -19.50 -6.41
CA ILE A 73 -10.47 -19.92 -6.40
C ILE A 73 -10.10 -20.58 -5.07
N SER A 74 -8.83 -20.98 -4.92
CA SER A 74 -8.25 -21.39 -3.64
C SER A 74 -7.35 -20.26 -3.11
N PRO A 75 -7.93 -19.24 -2.45
CA PRO A 75 -7.19 -18.03 -2.07
C PRO A 75 -6.25 -18.31 -0.90
N ASP A 76 -5.09 -17.68 -0.92
CA ASP A 76 -4.13 -17.74 0.19
C ASP A 76 -4.65 -16.93 1.40
N PRO A 77 -4.05 -17.12 2.59
CA PRO A 77 -4.49 -16.44 3.81
C PRO A 77 -4.47 -14.90 3.72
N ALA A 78 -3.51 -14.31 3.01
CA ALA A 78 -3.44 -12.85 2.88
C ALA A 78 -4.59 -12.34 2.01
N THR A 79 -4.91 -13.02 0.91
CA THR A 79 -6.07 -12.68 0.08
C THR A 79 -7.38 -12.71 0.87
N LYS A 80 -7.58 -13.73 1.71
CA LYS A 80 -8.74 -13.81 2.61
C LYS A 80 -8.80 -12.66 3.62
N ASP A 81 -7.67 -12.30 4.23
CA ASP A 81 -7.59 -11.17 5.18
C ASP A 81 -7.84 -9.82 4.50
N VAL A 82 -7.32 -9.60 3.29
CA VAL A 82 -7.62 -8.41 2.47
C VAL A 82 -9.12 -8.30 2.24
N LEU A 83 -9.76 -9.36 1.76
CA LEU A 83 -11.19 -9.34 1.47
C LEU A 83 -12.01 -9.05 2.73
N ALA A 84 -11.72 -9.74 3.84
CA ALA A 84 -12.42 -9.55 5.10
C ALA A 84 -12.30 -8.10 5.63
N ARG A 85 -11.11 -7.52 5.57
CA ARG A 85 -10.88 -6.12 5.98
C ARG A 85 -11.52 -5.13 5.03
N TRP A 86 -11.51 -5.42 3.72
CA TRP A 86 -12.17 -4.55 2.75
C TRP A 86 -13.68 -4.50 2.99
N THR A 87 -14.29 -5.66 3.24
CA THR A 87 -15.71 -5.75 3.65
C THR A 87 -15.99 -4.93 4.90
N ASP A 88 -15.24 -5.16 5.98
CA ASP A 88 -15.44 -4.45 7.24
C ASP A 88 -15.28 -2.93 7.10
N VAL A 89 -14.26 -2.47 6.37
CA VAL A 89 -14.04 -1.05 6.09
C VAL A 89 -15.21 -0.46 5.29
N LEU A 90 -15.68 -1.10 4.23
CA LEU A 90 -16.80 -0.55 3.44
C LEU A 90 -18.10 -0.52 4.25
N THR A 91 -18.38 -1.53 5.08
CA THR A 91 -19.55 -1.54 5.99
C THR A 91 -19.48 -0.41 7.02
N LYS A 92 -18.30 -0.14 7.60
CA LYS A 92 -18.09 0.99 8.51
C LYS A 92 -18.24 2.33 7.79
N LEU A 93 -17.71 2.48 6.57
CA LEU A 93 -17.85 3.70 5.77
C LEU A 93 -19.31 4.00 5.40
N GLU A 94 -20.13 2.98 5.15
CA GLU A 94 -21.56 3.14 4.85
C GLU A 94 -22.36 3.63 6.06
N SER A 95 -21.99 3.16 7.26
CA SER A 95 -22.70 3.50 8.50
C SER A 95 -22.22 4.82 9.13
N ASP A 96 -20.93 4.89 9.48
CA ASP A 96 -20.27 6.11 9.96
C ASP A 96 -18.75 5.99 9.74
N PRO A 97 -18.17 6.80 8.83
CA PRO A 97 -16.73 6.80 8.58
C PRO A 97 -15.88 6.97 9.84
N MET A 98 -16.38 7.64 10.88
CA MET A 98 -15.62 7.87 12.11
C MET A 98 -15.34 6.59 12.92
N GLN A 99 -16.02 5.48 12.63
CA GLN A 99 -15.69 4.17 13.19
C GLN A 99 -14.28 3.70 12.80
N LEU A 100 -13.72 4.25 11.72
CA LEU A 100 -12.40 3.91 11.18
C LEU A 100 -11.29 4.85 11.65
N ALA A 101 -11.50 5.60 12.73
CA ALA A 101 -10.56 6.58 13.29
C ALA A 101 -9.25 5.97 13.85
N ARG A 102 -9.05 4.67 13.71
CA ARG A 102 -7.82 3.93 14.03
C ARG A 102 -7.19 3.22 12.83
N GLU A 103 -7.89 3.15 11.69
CA GLU A 103 -7.53 2.26 10.58
C GLU A 103 -7.27 3.02 9.27
N LEU A 104 -8.03 4.10 8.99
CA LEU A 104 -7.90 4.89 7.76
C LEU A 104 -7.26 6.25 8.04
N ASP A 105 -6.14 6.55 7.38
CA ASP A 105 -5.37 7.79 7.60
C ASP A 105 -6.20 9.07 7.52
N TRP A 106 -7.10 9.18 6.54
CA TRP A 106 -7.93 10.38 6.37
C TRP A 106 -8.94 10.53 7.52
N VAL A 107 -9.47 9.43 8.05
CA VAL A 107 -10.39 9.42 9.19
C VAL A 107 -9.63 9.71 10.49
N ILE A 108 -8.50 9.04 10.73
CA ILE A 108 -7.62 9.27 11.89
C ILE A 108 -7.28 10.77 11.97
N LYS A 109 -6.79 11.32 10.85
CA LYS A 109 -6.40 12.72 10.76
C LYS A 109 -7.58 13.66 10.95
N LYS A 110 -8.72 13.40 10.31
CA LYS A 110 -9.93 14.20 10.48
C LYS A 110 -10.38 14.22 11.94
N ALA A 111 -10.47 13.05 12.58
CA ALA A 111 -10.83 12.92 14.01
C ALA A 111 -9.96 13.80 14.90
N TRP A 112 -8.65 13.74 14.66
CA TRP A 112 -7.67 14.45 15.47
C TRP A 112 -7.66 15.96 15.21
N ILE A 113 -7.76 16.38 13.94
CA ILE A 113 -7.83 17.80 13.55
C ILE A 113 -9.13 18.42 14.06
N ASP A 114 -10.28 17.78 13.88
CA ASP A 114 -11.58 18.26 14.38
C ASP A 114 -11.50 18.49 15.90
N LYS A 115 -11.00 17.50 16.64
CA LYS A 115 -10.83 17.62 18.10
C LYS A 115 -9.85 18.75 18.49
N PHE A 116 -8.82 19.02 17.70
CA PHE A 116 -7.91 20.14 17.93
C PHE A 116 -8.59 21.48 17.64
N MET A 117 -9.30 21.58 16.52
CA MET A 117 -10.05 22.76 16.12
C MET A 117 -11.12 23.12 17.15
N ASP A 118 -11.89 22.16 17.65
CA ASP A 118 -12.92 22.38 18.66
C ASP A 118 -12.32 22.94 19.96
N ARG A 119 -11.21 22.36 20.42
CA ARG A 119 -10.51 22.80 21.64
C ARG A 119 -9.93 24.20 21.51
N GLN A 120 -9.41 24.54 20.33
CA GLN A 120 -8.73 25.81 20.07
C GLN A 120 -9.63 26.86 19.41
N ARG A 121 -10.90 26.52 19.12
CA ARG A 121 -11.88 27.33 18.38
C ARG A 121 -11.35 27.85 17.05
N LEU A 122 -10.72 26.96 16.28
CA LEU A 122 -10.12 27.27 14.98
C LEU A 122 -11.06 26.89 13.83
N SER A 123 -10.78 27.44 12.64
CA SER A 123 -11.43 27.03 11.40
C SER A 123 -10.47 26.21 10.53
N TRP A 124 -11.00 25.48 9.56
CA TRP A 124 -10.21 24.76 8.55
C TRP A 124 -9.26 25.65 7.73
N ARG A 125 -9.45 26.97 7.73
CA ARG A 125 -8.57 27.94 7.05
C ARG A 125 -7.40 28.42 7.92
N ASP A 126 -7.35 28.02 9.18
CA ASP A 126 -6.28 28.46 10.08
C ASP A 126 -4.93 27.80 9.68
N PRO A 127 -3.83 28.55 9.53
CA PRO A 127 -2.53 27.99 9.17
C PRO A 127 -2.03 26.90 10.12
N LYS A 128 -2.44 26.92 11.40
CA LYS A 128 -2.11 25.86 12.36
C LYS A 128 -2.73 24.53 11.93
N VAL A 129 -3.94 24.52 11.40
CA VAL A 129 -4.59 23.29 10.91
C VAL A 129 -3.81 22.70 9.73
N SER A 130 -3.33 23.54 8.81
CA SER A 130 -2.46 23.09 7.71
C SER A 130 -1.12 22.53 8.21
N LEU A 131 -0.53 23.14 9.25
CA LEU A 131 0.68 22.62 9.87
C LEU A 131 0.44 21.24 10.50
N LEU A 132 -0.69 21.05 11.16
CA LEU A 132 -1.06 19.77 11.78
C LEU A 132 -1.24 18.67 10.73
N ASP A 133 -1.89 18.98 9.60
CA ASP A 133 -2.02 18.06 8.46
C ASP A 133 -0.65 17.61 7.95
N LEU A 134 0.30 18.54 7.80
CA LEU A 134 1.67 18.22 7.41
C LEU A 134 2.41 17.38 8.47
N GLN A 135 2.29 17.74 9.75
CA GLN A 135 2.96 17.05 10.87
C GLN A 135 2.46 15.62 11.09
N TYR A 136 1.27 15.27 10.58
CA TYR A 136 0.80 13.88 10.55
C TYR A 136 1.77 12.95 9.83
N HIS A 137 2.39 13.45 8.76
CA HIS A 137 3.25 12.67 7.87
C HIS A 137 4.75 12.75 8.20
N ASP A 138 5.12 13.40 9.32
CA ASP A 138 6.53 13.45 9.73
C ASP A 138 7.00 12.07 10.20
N ILE A 139 7.99 11.53 9.50
CA ILE A 139 8.50 10.16 9.70
C ILE A 139 9.38 9.99 10.94
N ARG A 140 9.68 11.08 11.67
CA ARG A 140 10.49 11.03 12.88
C ARG A 140 9.65 10.54 14.07
N PRO A 141 10.01 9.42 14.73
CA PRO A 141 9.18 8.83 15.79
C PRO A 141 8.89 9.77 16.97
N ASP A 142 9.81 10.69 17.28
CA ASP A 142 9.71 11.66 18.38
C ASP A 142 8.87 12.91 18.02
N LYS A 143 8.53 13.12 16.75
CA LYS A 143 7.89 14.36 16.27
C LYS A 143 6.57 14.13 15.52
N GLY A 144 6.49 13.05 14.74
CA GLY A 144 5.33 12.71 13.94
C GLY A 144 4.07 12.58 14.77
N VAL A 145 2.98 13.21 14.32
CA VAL A 145 1.68 13.07 15.01
C VAL A 145 1.22 11.61 14.91
N TYR A 146 1.39 10.95 13.76
CA TYR A 146 1.06 9.53 13.59
C TYR A 146 1.72 8.67 14.69
N TYR A 147 3.03 8.81 14.92
CA TYR A 147 3.74 8.04 15.94
C TYR A 147 3.29 8.36 17.36
N ARG A 148 2.90 9.62 17.64
CA ARG A 148 2.30 9.97 18.93
C ARG A 148 0.92 9.32 19.13
N LEU A 149 0.10 9.25 18.08
CA LEU A 149 -1.19 8.55 18.14
C LEU A 149 -0.97 7.04 18.32
N LEU A 150 0.00 6.47 17.61
CA LEU A 150 0.39 5.07 17.72
C LEU A 150 0.86 4.72 19.15
N ALA A 151 1.72 5.55 19.75
CA ALA A 151 2.22 5.35 21.11
C ALA A 151 1.13 5.42 22.20
N ASN A 152 0.00 6.06 21.90
CA ASN A 152 -1.16 6.15 22.78
C ASN A 152 -2.25 5.13 22.42
N ASP A 153 -1.91 4.09 21.66
CA ASP A 153 -2.83 3.06 21.19
C ASP A 153 -4.07 3.68 20.53
N GLN A 154 -3.87 4.58 19.55
CA GLN A 154 -4.95 5.22 18.78
C GLN A 154 -4.92 4.87 17.30
N VAL A 155 -4.03 3.96 16.89
CA VAL A 155 -3.87 3.51 15.51
C VAL A 155 -3.62 2.01 15.52
N ASP A 156 -4.36 1.29 14.69
CA ASP A 156 -4.20 -0.16 14.57
C ASP A 156 -3.07 -0.49 13.60
N ARG A 157 -2.27 -1.50 13.98
CA ARG A 157 -1.11 -1.93 13.22
C ARG A 157 -1.41 -3.16 12.39
N VAL A 158 -0.78 -3.25 11.22
CA VAL A 158 -0.81 -4.45 10.36
C VAL A 158 0.46 -5.31 10.51
N THR A 159 1.47 -4.80 11.21
CA THR A 159 2.74 -5.50 11.49
C THR A 159 3.42 -4.90 12.72
N ASP A 160 4.36 -5.64 13.30
CA ASP A 160 5.12 -5.31 14.50
C ASP A 160 6.47 -4.63 14.19
N ASP A 161 7.11 -4.06 15.22
CA ASP A 161 8.40 -3.38 15.09
C ASP A 161 9.54 -4.34 14.78
N GLU A 162 9.50 -5.57 15.27
CA GLU A 162 10.53 -6.57 15.00
C GLU A 162 10.62 -6.89 13.51
N THR A 163 9.47 -7.06 12.86
CA THR A 163 9.35 -7.30 11.42
C THR A 163 9.85 -6.11 10.61
N ILE A 164 9.56 -4.88 11.05
CA ILE A 164 10.05 -3.66 10.41
C ILE A 164 11.57 -3.54 10.55
N GLU A 165 12.12 -3.74 11.75
CA GLU A 165 13.57 -3.67 11.99
C GLU A 165 14.32 -4.74 11.19
N ARG A 166 13.80 -5.97 11.15
CA ARG A 166 14.37 -7.04 10.31
C ARG A 166 14.37 -6.65 8.83
N ALA A 167 13.28 -6.09 8.32
CA ALA A 167 13.14 -5.70 6.91
C ALA A 167 14.09 -4.57 6.48
N LYS A 168 14.67 -3.79 7.40
CA LYS A 168 15.71 -2.80 7.09
C LYS A 168 17.01 -3.43 6.59
N HIS A 169 17.29 -4.66 7.02
CA HIS A 169 18.56 -5.34 6.78
C HIS A 169 18.40 -6.61 5.95
N GLU A 170 17.23 -7.24 5.99
CA GLU A 170 16.94 -8.49 5.30
C GLU A 170 15.99 -8.25 4.12
N PRO A 171 16.41 -8.55 2.88
CA PRO A 171 15.54 -8.45 1.73
C PRO A 171 14.44 -9.54 1.77
N PRO A 172 13.35 -9.40 1.00
CA PRO A 172 12.38 -10.47 0.82
C PRO A 172 13.02 -11.75 0.28
N GLN A 173 12.83 -12.87 0.98
CA GLN A 173 13.50 -14.14 0.70
C GLN A 173 12.88 -14.93 -0.48
N THR A 174 11.73 -14.49 -0.97
CA THR A 174 10.92 -15.15 -1.99
C THR A 174 11.06 -14.53 -3.38
N THR A 175 11.92 -13.52 -3.55
CA THR A 175 12.11 -12.81 -4.82
C THR A 175 13.58 -12.63 -5.15
N ARG A 176 13.88 -12.13 -6.35
CA ARG A 176 15.26 -11.75 -6.74
C ARG A 176 15.91 -10.71 -5.84
N ALA A 177 15.15 -10.01 -4.99
CA ALA A 177 15.71 -9.08 -4.01
C ALA A 177 16.65 -9.80 -3.02
N ARG A 178 16.39 -11.09 -2.72
CA ARG A 178 17.30 -11.94 -1.95
C ARG A 178 18.68 -12.03 -2.59
N LEU A 179 18.74 -12.37 -3.88
CA LEU A 179 19.99 -12.50 -4.64
C LEU A 179 20.79 -11.20 -4.60
N ARG A 180 20.12 -10.07 -4.83
CA ARG A 180 20.74 -8.74 -4.79
C ARG A 180 21.28 -8.41 -3.41
N GLY A 181 20.49 -8.61 -2.36
CA GLY A 181 20.89 -8.31 -0.99
C GLY A 181 22.06 -9.18 -0.53
N GLU A 182 22.05 -10.47 -0.84
CA GLU A 182 23.16 -11.37 -0.51
C GLU A 182 24.45 -10.96 -1.23
N PHE A 183 24.37 -10.66 -2.52
CA PHE A 183 25.52 -10.19 -3.30
C PHE A 183 26.13 -8.90 -2.72
N ILE A 184 25.30 -7.90 -2.44
CA ILE A 184 25.72 -6.63 -1.82
C ILE A 184 26.40 -6.88 -0.46
N ARG A 185 25.77 -7.70 0.38
CA ARG A 185 26.29 -8.04 1.71
C ARG A 185 27.68 -8.66 1.63
N GLN A 186 27.84 -9.67 0.77
CA GLN A 186 29.11 -10.39 0.62
C GLN A 186 30.20 -9.53 -0.03
N ALA A 187 29.85 -8.70 -1.02
CA ALA A 187 30.79 -7.77 -1.63
C ALA A 187 31.31 -6.73 -0.63
N ASN A 188 30.44 -6.18 0.22
CA ASN A 188 30.84 -5.24 1.28
C ASN A 188 31.75 -5.91 2.32
N LEU A 189 31.41 -7.11 2.79
CA LEU A 189 32.23 -7.85 3.77
C LEU A 189 33.64 -8.14 3.25
N LYS A 190 33.78 -8.36 1.93
CA LYS A 190 35.05 -8.68 1.28
C LYS A 190 35.73 -7.46 0.63
N GLY A 191 35.21 -6.26 0.85
CA GLY A 191 35.77 -5.00 0.33
C GLY A 191 35.87 -4.96 -1.20
N LYS A 192 34.88 -5.52 -1.91
CA LYS A 192 34.86 -5.54 -3.38
C LYS A 192 34.04 -4.39 -3.94
N ASP A 193 34.55 -3.76 -4.99
CA ASP A 193 33.79 -2.79 -5.77
C ASP A 193 32.81 -3.48 -6.71
N TYR A 194 31.57 -3.00 -6.73
CA TYR A 194 30.49 -3.59 -7.53
C TYR A 194 29.55 -2.54 -8.13
N ARG A 195 28.72 -3.00 -9.06
CA ARG A 195 27.53 -2.29 -9.57
C ARG A 195 26.34 -3.23 -9.58
N VAL A 196 25.18 -2.71 -9.20
CA VAL A 196 23.94 -3.46 -9.12
C VAL A 196 22.78 -2.63 -9.66
N ASP A 197 21.79 -3.32 -10.20
CA ASP A 197 20.51 -2.79 -10.64
C ASP A 197 19.40 -3.80 -10.25
N TRP A 198 18.17 -3.52 -10.64
CA TRP A 198 17.04 -4.43 -10.51
C TRP A 198 17.28 -5.77 -11.21
N VAL A 199 17.91 -5.73 -12.38
CA VAL A 199 18.04 -6.89 -13.29
C VAL A 199 19.46 -7.41 -13.47
N TYR A 200 20.48 -6.77 -12.89
CA TYR A 200 21.85 -7.27 -13.03
C TYR A 200 22.72 -7.03 -11.78
N LEU A 201 23.74 -7.89 -11.65
CA LEU A 201 24.78 -7.85 -10.63
C LEU A 201 26.15 -7.93 -11.31
N LYS A 202 27.09 -7.06 -10.94
CA LYS A 202 28.43 -7.01 -11.54
C LYS A 202 29.49 -6.62 -10.53
N LEU A 203 30.64 -7.30 -10.56
CA LEU A 203 31.87 -6.83 -9.90
C LEU A 203 32.66 -5.92 -10.84
N ASN A 204 33.29 -4.87 -10.31
CA ASN A 204 34.10 -3.93 -11.11
C ASN A 204 35.49 -4.50 -11.44
N ASP A 205 35.54 -5.76 -11.85
CA ASP A 205 36.73 -6.48 -12.30
C ASP A 205 36.60 -6.71 -13.82
N PRO A 206 37.58 -6.29 -14.64
CA PRO A 206 37.51 -6.41 -16.10
C PRO A 206 37.23 -7.83 -16.61
N GLU A 207 37.66 -8.86 -15.87
CA GLU A 207 37.52 -10.26 -16.28
C GLU A 207 36.19 -10.88 -15.85
N ARG A 208 35.37 -10.17 -15.06
CA ARG A 208 34.15 -10.74 -14.49
C ARG A 208 32.88 -10.38 -15.26
N GLU A 209 32.12 -11.41 -15.58
CA GLU A 209 30.85 -11.30 -16.29
C GLU A 209 29.75 -10.63 -15.45
N THR A 210 28.86 -9.92 -16.15
CA THR A 210 27.62 -9.39 -15.58
C THR A 210 26.59 -10.50 -15.50
N ILE A 211 26.00 -10.73 -14.32
CA ILE A 211 24.92 -11.70 -14.16
C ILE A 211 23.58 -10.99 -14.29
N LEU A 212 22.70 -11.52 -15.14
CA LEU A 212 21.34 -11.01 -15.34
C LEU A 212 20.31 -11.83 -14.54
N CYS A 213 19.57 -11.13 -13.67
CA CYS A 213 18.47 -11.64 -12.84
C CYS A 213 17.13 -11.10 -13.36
N LYS A 214 16.72 -11.58 -14.54
CA LYS A 214 15.53 -11.07 -15.26
C LYS A 214 14.21 -11.49 -14.60
N ASP A 215 14.14 -12.72 -14.09
CA ASP A 215 12.95 -13.25 -13.41
C ASP A 215 12.79 -12.60 -12.02
N PRO A 216 11.71 -11.86 -11.75
CA PRO A 216 11.47 -11.26 -10.45
C PRO A 216 11.16 -12.27 -9.33
N PHE A 217 10.63 -13.45 -9.68
CA PHE A 217 10.22 -14.50 -8.73
C PHE A 217 11.37 -15.44 -8.34
N GLN A 218 12.44 -15.46 -9.13
CA GLN A 218 13.61 -16.30 -8.84
C GLN A 218 14.41 -15.74 -7.65
N SER A 219 14.39 -16.45 -6.52
CA SER A 219 15.15 -16.10 -5.31
C SER A 219 16.48 -16.85 -5.16
N HIS A 220 16.75 -17.81 -6.04
CA HIS A 220 17.95 -18.66 -6.06
C HIS A 220 18.54 -18.73 -7.47
N ASP A 221 19.84 -18.47 -7.62
CA ASP A 221 20.55 -18.53 -8.90
C ASP A 221 22.00 -18.97 -8.67
N GLU A 222 22.35 -20.16 -9.16
CA GLU A 222 23.70 -20.72 -8.98
C GLU A 222 24.81 -19.83 -9.54
N ARG A 223 24.52 -19.04 -10.59
CA ARG A 223 25.52 -18.14 -11.17
C ARG A 223 25.91 -17.07 -10.16
N VAL A 224 24.92 -16.52 -9.45
CA VAL A 224 25.13 -15.52 -8.38
C VAL A 224 25.90 -16.15 -7.22
N GLU A 225 25.53 -17.38 -6.83
CA GLU A 225 26.24 -18.10 -5.77
C GLU A 225 27.71 -18.38 -6.13
N ARG A 226 27.97 -18.81 -7.37
CA ARG A 226 29.33 -19.01 -7.88
C ARG A 226 30.11 -17.70 -7.88
N LEU A 227 29.50 -16.61 -8.32
CA LEU A 227 30.12 -15.29 -8.28
C LEU A 227 30.52 -14.91 -6.86
N ILE A 228 29.62 -15.04 -5.89
CA ILE A 228 29.87 -14.73 -4.47
C ILE A 228 31.01 -15.58 -3.87
N ARG A 229 31.09 -16.86 -4.24
CA ARG A 229 32.15 -17.77 -3.76
C ARG A 229 33.52 -17.49 -4.39
N SER A 230 33.54 -16.82 -5.55
CA SER A 230 34.77 -16.61 -6.33
C SER A 230 35.63 -15.42 -5.91
N PHE A 231 35.23 -14.67 -4.87
CA PHE A 231 35.99 -13.52 -4.38
C PHE A 231 36.05 -13.47 -2.86
#